data_AF-A0A0M5MNB0-F1
#
_entry.id   AF-A0A0M5MNB0-F1
#
_cell.length_a   1.000
_cell.length_b   1.000
_cell.length_c   1.000
_cell.angle_alpha   90.00
_cell.angle_beta   90.00
_cell.angle_gamma   90.00
#
_symmetry.space_group_name_H-M   'P 1'
#
loop_
_entity.id
_entity.type
_entity.pdbx_description
1 polymer ?
#
loop_
_entity_poly.entity_id
_entity_poly.type
_entity_poly.pdbx_seq_one_letter_code
_entity_poly.pdbx_strand_id
1 'polypeptide(L)'
;MKAKQLMFQRLPILLATSVLGTGLLLSGCSNSTDSSNDSKTDSVKTEKVTTDSPASATETVSKTINPTAAAAKQPSLLTNSTEAGSAEDTVKLALDTLYYGDAKKAAAYYQVDMANFEEELKNTQFTFQQTVDSVTIIETKYNKEKTRATVIGELKLKNQSEPAPLSYILQKIDGQWKILG
;
A
#
# COMPACT_ATOMS: atom_id res chain seq x y z
N MET A 1 -29.96 19.88 45.10
CA MET A 1 -28.67 20.57 44.89
C MET A 1 -27.54 19.73 45.48
N LYS A 2 -26.44 19.51 44.74
CA LYS A 2 -25.08 19.27 45.24
C LYS A 2 -24.14 19.08 44.04
N ALA A 3 -23.35 20.09 43.69
CA ALA A 3 -22.28 19.94 42.71
C ALA A 3 -21.09 19.24 43.37
N LYS A 4 -20.43 18.31 42.65
CA LYS A 4 -19.09 17.83 43.01
C LYS A 4 -18.08 18.43 42.04
N GLN A 5 -17.40 19.47 42.49
CA GLN A 5 -16.24 20.03 41.81
C GLN A 5 -15.07 19.06 41.95
N LEU A 6 -14.60 18.47 40.85
CA LEU A 6 -13.34 17.73 40.82
C LEU A 6 -12.22 18.69 40.41
N MET A 7 -11.48 19.19 41.40
CA MET A 7 -10.14 19.71 41.14
C MET A 7 -9.21 18.54 40.78
N PHE A 8 -8.46 18.68 39.69
CA PHE A 8 -7.21 17.94 39.50
C PHE A 8 -6.07 18.93 39.28
N GLN A 9 -4.93 18.62 39.88
CA GLN A 9 -3.79 19.54 39.99
C GLN A 9 -3.08 19.73 38.65
N ARG A 10 -2.58 20.94 38.40
CA ARG A 10 -1.51 21.15 37.42
C ARG A 10 -0.22 20.55 37.98
N LEU A 11 0.40 19.60 37.28
CA LEU A 11 1.78 19.20 37.56
C LEU A 11 2.75 20.25 36.97
N PRO A 12 3.89 20.52 37.63
CA PRO A 12 4.87 21.48 37.14
C PRO A 12 5.73 20.92 35.98
N ILE A 13 6.38 21.86 35.29
CA ILE A 13 7.19 21.65 34.08
C ILE A 13 8.54 20.99 34.44
N LEU A 14 9.02 20.10 33.57
CA LEU A 14 10.44 19.73 33.50
C LEU A 14 11.04 20.30 32.20
N LEU A 15 12.06 21.16 32.35
CA LEU A 15 12.89 21.67 31.26
C LEU A 15 14.09 20.75 31.08
N ALA A 16 14.33 20.28 29.86
CA ALA A 16 15.53 19.50 29.51
C ALA A 16 16.26 20.19 28.36
N THR A 17 17.20 21.08 28.69
CA THR A 17 18.06 21.77 27.71
C THR A 17 19.44 21.13 27.67
N SER A 18 19.68 20.28 26.66
CA SER A 18 21.00 19.72 26.31
C SER A 18 21.21 19.92 24.80
N VAL A 19 21.86 21.00 24.38
CA VAL A 19 23.33 21.11 24.16
C VAL A 19 23.77 20.48 22.83
N LEU A 20 24.54 21.26 22.05
CA LEU A 20 24.95 20.94 20.67
C LEU A 20 25.87 19.72 20.60
N GLY A 21 25.66 18.88 19.57
CA GLY A 21 26.56 17.82 19.14
C GLY A 21 26.92 17.94 17.65
N THR A 22 27.73 18.94 17.29
CA THR A 22 28.17 19.14 15.89
C THR A 22 29.29 18.14 15.51
N GLY A 23 28.90 16.92 15.16
CA GLY A 23 29.81 15.88 14.63
C GLY A 23 30.09 16.05 13.15
N LEU A 24 31.06 16.90 12.79
CA LEU A 24 31.56 17.04 11.42
C LEU A 24 32.77 16.11 11.18
N LEU A 25 32.66 15.14 10.28
CA LEU A 25 33.80 14.56 9.56
C LEU A 25 33.44 14.26 8.11
N LEU A 26 34.37 14.55 7.20
CA LEU A 26 34.25 14.30 5.76
C LEU A 26 35.07 13.06 5.38
N SER A 27 34.51 12.16 4.57
CA SER A 27 35.22 11.35 3.56
C SER A 27 34.23 10.36 2.90
N GLY A 28 34.33 10.07 1.60
CA GLY A 28 35.16 10.69 0.57
C GLY A 28 34.77 10.17 -0.82
N CYS A 29 34.94 10.98 -1.87
CA CYS A 29 34.67 10.54 -3.23
C CYS A 29 35.82 9.67 -3.75
N SER A 30 35.49 8.54 -4.39
CA SER A 30 36.36 7.88 -5.37
C SER A 30 35.53 7.44 -6.56
N ASN A 31 35.63 8.22 -7.64
CA ASN A 31 35.19 7.84 -8.97
C ASN A 31 36.26 6.95 -9.62
N SER A 32 35.85 5.87 -10.28
CA SER A 32 36.68 5.15 -11.25
C SER A 32 35.90 5.00 -12.55
N THR A 33 36.51 5.42 -13.64
CA THR A 33 35.87 5.60 -14.95
C THR A 33 35.90 4.37 -15.83
N ASP A 34 34.87 4.27 -16.67
CA ASP A 34 34.90 3.77 -18.06
C ASP A 34 35.51 2.38 -18.34
N SER A 35 34.64 1.50 -18.83
CA SER A 35 34.99 0.68 -20.00
C SER A 35 33.74 0.40 -20.81
N SER A 36 33.45 1.30 -21.75
CA SER A 36 32.55 1.05 -22.86
C SER A 36 33.00 -0.19 -23.64
N ASN A 37 32.09 -1.07 -24.04
CA ASN A 37 32.36 -2.03 -25.11
C ASN A 37 31.13 -2.21 -26.02
N ASP A 38 31.27 -1.77 -27.27
CA ASP A 38 30.25 -1.86 -28.32
C ASP A 38 30.49 -3.16 -29.13
N SER A 39 29.42 -3.91 -29.42
CA SER A 39 29.46 -5.14 -30.22
C SER A 39 28.11 -5.45 -30.88
N LYS A 40 27.75 -4.57 -31.83
CA LYS A 40 26.81 -4.78 -32.95
C LYS A 40 26.64 -6.22 -33.49
N THR A 41 25.45 -6.49 -34.06
CA THR A 41 25.21 -7.27 -35.32
C THR A 41 25.49 -8.80 -35.26
N ASP A 42 24.66 -9.76 -35.74
CA ASP A 42 23.33 -9.81 -36.42
C ASP A 42 22.85 -11.32 -36.42
N SER A 43 21.78 -11.84 -37.06
CA SER A 43 20.74 -11.37 -38.00
C SER A 43 19.48 -12.27 -38.06
N VAL A 44 18.44 -11.79 -38.77
CA VAL A 44 17.46 -12.48 -39.68
C VAL A 44 17.26 -14.01 -39.62
N LYS A 45 16.00 -14.47 -39.40
CA LYS A 45 15.04 -15.06 -40.41
C LYS A 45 13.76 -15.61 -39.72
N THR A 46 12.53 -15.12 -39.97
CA THR A 46 11.52 -15.56 -40.99
C THR A 46 11.30 -17.09 -40.99
N GLU A 47 10.10 -17.69 -40.87
CA GLU A 47 8.68 -17.31 -41.14
C GLU A 47 7.78 -17.90 -39.99
N LYS A 48 6.45 -18.12 -39.97
CA LYS A 48 5.33 -18.07 -40.94
C LYS A 48 3.96 -17.78 -40.27
N VAL A 49 2.97 -17.43 -41.10
CA VAL A 49 1.53 -17.27 -40.82
C VAL A 49 0.77 -18.62 -40.77
N THR A 50 -0.28 -18.72 -39.93
CA THR A 50 -1.65 -19.16 -40.32
C THR A 50 -2.66 -18.84 -39.21
N THR A 51 -3.77 -18.20 -39.61
CA THR A 51 -4.97 -17.96 -38.79
C THR A 51 -5.95 -19.13 -38.98
N ASP A 52 -6.68 -19.53 -37.93
CA ASP A 52 -8.04 -20.04 -38.16
C ASP A 52 -8.99 -19.79 -36.97
N SER A 53 -10.25 -19.54 -37.28
CA SER A 53 -11.36 -19.16 -36.39
C SER A 53 -12.62 -19.06 -37.25
N PRO A 54 -13.79 -19.63 -36.89
CA PRO A 54 -14.58 -19.01 -35.81
C PRO A 54 -15.54 -19.91 -35.00
N ALA A 55 -16.08 -19.29 -33.95
CA ALA A 55 -17.44 -19.44 -33.40
C ALA A 55 -17.97 -20.81 -32.93
N SER A 56 -18.32 -20.88 -31.64
CA SER A 56 -19.74 -20.75 -31.27
C SER A 56 -19.86 -20.06 -29.91
N ALA A 57 -21.06 -19.57 -29.57
CA ALA A 57 -21.28 -18.70 -28.41
C ALA A 57 -22.06 -19.39 -27.28
N THR A 58 -21.71 -19.05 -26.03
CA THR A 58 -22.68 -19.01 -24.92
C THR A 58 -22.27 -17.95 -23.91
N GLU A 59 -23.23 -17.16 -23.46
CA GLU A 59 -23.05 -16.19 -22.39
C GLU A 59 -23.08 -16.89 -21.02
N THR A 60 -22.33 -16.38 -20.05
CA THR A 60 -22.88 -15.80 -18.80
C THR A 60 -21.74 -15.27 -17.93
N VAL A 61 -21.94 -14.11 -17.31
CA VAL A 61 -20.95 -13.48 -16.43
C VAL A 61 -20.88 -14.18 -15.08
N SER A 62 -19.69 -14.68 -14.73
CA SER A 62 -19.26 -14.89 -13.34
C SER A 62 -17.74 -14.80 -13.27
N LYS A 63 -17.20 -13.61 -13.57
CA LYS A 63 -15.76 -13.32 -13.41
C LYS A 63 -15.46 -13.05 -11.93
N THR A 64 -15.63 -14.08 -11.11
CA THR A 64 -15.11 -14.12 -9.75
C THR A 64 -13.61 -13.89 -9.82
N ILE A 65 -13.17 -12.70 -9.43
CA ILE A 65 -11.76 -12.36 -9.25
C ILE A 65 -11.22 -13.10 -8.02
N ASN A 66 -11.03 -14.41 -8.18
CA ASN A 66 -10.29 -15.25 -7.25
C ASN A 66 -8.80 -15.04 -7.54
N PRO A 67 -8.02 -14.35 -6.67
CA PRO A 67 -6.63 -14.00 -6.92
C PRO A 67 -5.70 -15.19 -6.66
N THR A 68 -5.92 -16.30 -7.38
CA THR A 68 -5.16 -17.55 -7.26
C THR A 68 -4.62 -17.99 -8.63
N ALA A 69 -4.01 -17.05 -9.35
CA ALA A 69 -2.85 -17.38 -10.15
C ALA A 69 -1.66 -17.52 -9.18
N ALA A 70 -0.82 -18.55 -9.34
CA ALA A 70 0.31 -18.80 -8.46
C ALA A 70 1.46 -17.81 -8.74
N ALA A 71 1.30 -16.56 -8.28
CA ALA A 71 2.38 -15.60 -8.23
C ALA A 71 3.53 -16.13 -7.35
N ALA A 72 4.77 -15.98 -7.80
CA ALA A 72 5.91 -16.13 -6.91
C ALA A 72 5.69 -15.20 -5.71
N LYS A 73 5.74 -15.77 -4.49
CA LYS A 73 5.18 -15.18 -3.26
C LYS A 73 5.72 -13.78 -3.00
N GLN A 74 5.02 -12.75 -3.50
CA GLN A 74 5.48 -11.37 -3.42
C GLN A 74 5.57 -10.94 -1.95
N PRO A 75 6.57 -10.11 -1.58
CA PRO A 75 6.63 -9.50 -0.27
C PRO A 75 5.37 -8.67 -0.01
N SER A 76 5.06 -8.44 1.26
CA SER A 76 3.99 -7.53 1.67
C SER A 76 4.59 -6.27 2.25
N LEU A 77 3.91 -5.14 2.07
CA LEU A 77 4.17 -3.93 2.85
C LEU A 77 3.81 -4.12 4.33
N LEU A 78 2.87 -5.01 4.66
CA LEU A 78 2.43 -5.21 6.03
C LEU A 78 3.41 -6.09 6.80
N THR A 79 3.84 -5.60 7.96
CA THR A 79 4.77 -6.27 8.88
C THR A 79 4.10 -7.42 9.66
N ASN A 80 2.78 -7.33 9.87
CA ASN A 80 1.97 -8.30 10.60
C ASN A 80 1.13 -9.19 9.68
N SER A 81 0.74 -10.36 10.17
CA SER A 81 -0.22 -11.26 9.49
C SER A 81 -1.65 -10.69 9.53
N THR A 82 -2.47 -11.11 8.56
CA THR A 82 -3.91 -10.80 8.43
C THR A 82 -4.75 -12.08 8.39
N GLU A 83 -6.04 -11.99 8.70
CA GLU A 83 -7.01 -13.09 8.52
C GLU A 83 -7.65 -12.99 7.13
N ALA A 84 -7.62 -14.05 6.33
CA ALA A 84 -8.07 -13.99 4.94
C ALA A 84 -9.53 -13.50 4.80
N GLY A 85 -9.73 -12.43 4.02
CA GLY A 85 -11.05 -11.79 3.85
C GLY A 85 -11.49 -10.86 4.99
N SER A 86 -10.60 -10.51 5.91
CA SER A 86 -10.83 -9.47 6.93
C SER A 86 -10.70 -8.05 6.36
N ALA A 87 -10.97 -7.04 7.18
CA ALA A 87 -10.78 -5.64 6.78
C ALA A 87 -9.28 -5.29 6.64
N GLU A 88 -8.45 -5.83 7.55
CA GLU A 88 -6.99 -5.74 7.52
C GLU A 88 -6.41 -6.39 6.27
N ASP A 89 -6.92 -7.57 5.89
CA ASP A 89 -6.50 -8.29 4.69
C ASP A 89 -6.89 -7.54 3.41
N THR A 90 -7.99 -6.80 3.44
CA THR A 90 -8.40 -5.93 2.34
C THR A 90 -7.48 -4.70 2.21
N VAL A 91 -7.06 -4.10 3.34
CA VAL A 91 -6.00 -3.07 3.35
C VAL A 91 -4.69 -3.65 2.81
N LYS A 92 -4.31 -4.84 3.26
CA LYS A 92 -3.11 -5.55 2.79
C LYS A 92 -3.12 -5.74 1.28
N LEU A 93 -4.19 -6.31 0.74
CA LEU A 93 -4.34 -6.58 -0.69
C LEU A 93 -4.35 -5.29 -1.51
N ALA A 94 -5.00 -4.23 -1.03
CA ALA A 94 -4.99 -2.92 -1.69
C ALA A 94 -3.57 -2.33 -1.79
N LEU A 95 -2.85 -2.28 -0.66
CA LEU A 95 -1.51 -1.67 -0.58
C LEU A 95 -0.44 -2.51 -1.27
N ASP A 96 -0.48 -3.84 -1.15
CA ASP A 96 0.43 -4.73 -1.87
C ASP A 96 0.18 -4.66 -3.38
N THR A 97 -1.08 -4.61 -3.83
CA THR A 97 -1.42 -4.46 -5.26
C THR A 97 -0.98 -3.10 -5.80
N LEU A 98 -1.08 -2.03 -5.00
CA LEU A 98 -0.59 -0.71 -5.36
C LEU A 98 0.95 -0.67 -5.44
N TYR A 99 1.64 -1.24 -4.45
CA TYR A 99 3.11 -1.14 -4.38
C TYR A 99 3.81 -2.07 -5.39
N TYR A 100 3.38 -3.33 -5.52
CA TYR A 100 4.06 -4.34 -6.34
C TYR A 100 3.34 -4.69 -7.66
N GLY A 101 2.19 -4.07 -7.94
CA GLY A 101 1.30 -4.47 -9.01
C GLY A 101 0.75 -3.30 -9.85
N ASP A 102 -0.56 -3.26 -10.00
CA ASP A 102 -1.29 -2.48 -11.00
C ASP A 102 -2.30 -1.57 -10.28
N ALA A 103 -2.18 -0.26 -10.46
CA ALA A 103 -3.02 0.72 -9.77
C ALA A 103 -4.52 0.58 -10.09
N LYS A 104 -4.90 0.11 -11.29
CA LYS A 104 -6.31 -0.15 -11.65
C LYS A 104 -6.84 -1.40 -10.94
N LYS A 105 -6.00 -2.41 -10.71
CA LYS A 105 -6.34 -3.54 -9.82
C LYS A 105 -6.41 -3.10 -8.35
N ALA A 106 -5.54 -2.20 -7.92
CA ALA A 106 -5.58 -1.65 -6.57
C ALA A 106 -6.88 -0.85 -6.32
N ALA A 107 -7.31 -0.04 -7.30
CA ALA A 107 -8.54 0.75 -7.24
C ALA A 107 -9.79 -0.09 -6.93
N ALA A 108 -9.85 -1.36 -7.36
CA ALA A 108 -10.97 -2.26 -7.12
C ALA A 108 -11.21 -2.64 -5.64
N TYR A 109 -10.25 -2.35 -4.74
CA TYR A 109 -10.42 -2.49 -3.29
C TYR A 109 -11.02 -1.26 -2.60
N TYR A 110 -11.21 -0.16 -3.32
CA TYR A 110 -11.74 1.10 -2.78
C TYR A 110 -13.20 1.34 -3.22
N GLN A 111 -13.88 2.20 -2.48
CA GLN A 111 -15.15 2.83 -2.84
C GLN A 111 -14.98 4.33 -2.57
N VAL A 112 -14.72 5.09 -3.64
CA VAL A 112 -14.46 6.53 -3.61
C VAL A 112 -15.44 7.21 -4.58
N ASP A 113 -16.09 8.29 -4.15
CA ASP A 113 -16.92 9.12 -5.02
C ASP A 113 -16.08 10.22 -5.67
N MET A 114 -15.21 9.81 -6.61
CA MET A 114 -14.22 10.68 -7.25
C MET A 114 -14.04 10.31 -8.73
N ALA A 115 -14.23 11.28 -9.61
CA ALA A 115 -13.89 11.15 -11.02
C ALA A 115 -12.38 10.89 -11.19
N ASN A 116 -12.03 10.01 -12.12
CA ASN A 116 -10.64 9.65 -12.46
C ASN A 116 -9.80 9.05 -11.31
N PHE A 117 -10.42 8.50 -10.25
CA PHE A 117 -9.70 7.89 -9.12
C PHE A 117 -8.63 6.84 -9.53
N GLU A 118 -8.89 6.02 -10.55
CA GLU A 118 -7.88 5.07 -11.08
C GLU A 118 -6.63 5.76 -11.64
N GLU A 119 -6.77 6.96 -12.19
CA GLU A 119 -5.69 7.74 -12.77
C GLU A 119 -4.88 8.45 -11.67
N GLU A 120 -5.54 9.07 -10.68
CA GLU A 120 -4.86 9.65 -9.52
C GLU A 120 -4.12 8.60 -8.67
N LEU A 121 -4.71 7.40 -8.50
CA LEU A 121 -4.06 6.29 -7.83
C LEU A 121 -2.84 5.76 -8.61
N LYS A 122 -2.89 5.81 -9.95
CA LYS A 122 -1.74 5.49 -10.82
C LYS A 122 -0.66 6.58 -10.78
N ASN A 123 -1.04 7.85 -10.78
CA ASN A 123 -0.12 9.00 -10.72
C ASN A 123 0.64 9.04 -9.39
N THR A 124 0.00 8.62 -8.29
CA THR A 124 0.61 8.50 -6.96
C THR A 124 1.41 7.21 -6.75
N GLN A 125 1.18 6.16 -7.56
CA GLN A 125 1.81 4.83 -7.41
C GLN A 125 3.34 4.89 -7.31
N PHE A 126 4.01 5.62 -8.21
CA PHE A 126 5.48 5.70 -8.21
C PHE A 126 6.00 6.40 -6.95
N THR A 127 5.38 7.50 -6.52
CA THR A 127 5.75 8.21 -5.31
C THR A 127 5.57 7.32 -4.08
N PHE A 128 4.48 6.56 -4.00
CA PHE A 128 4.23 5.56 -2.95
C PHE A 128 5.32 4.48 -2.92
N GLN A 129 5.68 3.94 -4.09
CA GLN A 129 6.79 2.97 -4.25
C GLN A 129 8.15 3.55 -3.81
N GLN A 130 8.41 4.84 -4.03
CA GLN A 130 9.68 5.46 -3.62
C GLN A 130 9.71 5.77 -2.12
N THR A 131 8.62 6.24 -1.51
CA THR A 131 8.62 6.79 -0.14
C THR A 131 8.27 5.79 0.96
N VAL A 132 7.47 4.76 0.71
CA VAL A 132 6.97 3.85 1.76
C VAL A 132 7.92 2.67 1.98
N ASP A 133 8.25 2.41 3.24
CA ASP A 133 9.11 1.29 3.68
C ASP A 133 8.24 0.10 4.11
N SER A 134 7.28 0.33 5.02
CA SER A 134 6.37 -0.70 5.53
C SER A 134 5.11 -0.10 6.16
N VAL A 135 4.12 -0.94 6.42
CA VAL A 135 2.90 -0.63 7.19
C VAL A 135 2.76 -1.63 8.34
N THR A 136 2.27 -1.18 9.50
CA THR A 136 1.94 -2.04 10.64
C THR A 136 0.49 -1.78 11.04
N ILE A 137 -0.34 -2.82 11.12
CA ILE A 137 -1.69 -2.71 11.69
C ILE A 137 -1.57 -2.83 13.22
N ILE A 138 -2.19 -1.90 13.95
CA ILE A 138 -2.18 -1.87 15.42
C ILE A 138 -3.50 -2.40 15.99
N GLU A 139 -4.62 -1.97 15.43
CA GLU A 139 -5.95 -2.30 15.94
C GLU A 139 -7.02 -2.18 14.86
N THR A 140 -8.04 -3.04 14.87
CA THR A 140 -9.23 -2.86 14.04
C THR A 140 -10.49 -2.83 14.89
N LYS A 141 -11.22 -1.72 14.77
CA LYS A 141 -12.50 -1.49 15.45
C LYS A 141 -13.65 -1.83 14.50
N TYR A 142 -14.18 -3.04 14.62
CA TYR A 142 -15.37 -3.49 13.91
C TYR A 142 -16.66 -2.94 14.55
N ASN A 143 -17.69 -2.65 13.75
CA ASN A 143 -19.05 -2.51 14.28
C ASN A 143 -19.61 -3.88 14.73
N LYS A 144 -20.68 -3.83 15.52
CA LYS A 144 -21.36 -5.01 16.07
C LYS A 144 -21.80 -6.01 14.97
N GLU A 145 -22.17 -5.50 13.79
CA GLU A 145 -22.66 -6.28 12.65
C GLU A 145 -21.53 -6.84 11.76
N LYS A 146 -20.25 -6.48 12.02
CA LYS A 146 -19.07 -6.80 11.19
C LYS A 146 -19.26 -6.45 9.70
N THR A 147 -19.89 -5.30 9.44
CA THR A 147 -20.14 -4.69 8.13
C THR A 147 -19.40 -3.36 7.92
N ARG A 148 -18.86 -2.76 8.97
CA ARG A 148 -17.99 -1.57 8.95
C ARG A 148 -16.80 -1.79 9.88
N ALA A 149 -15.64 -1.27 9.52
CA ALA A 149 -14.42 -1.33 10.32
C ALA A 149 -13.65 -0.02 10.25
N THR A 150 -12.95 0.33 11.33
CA THR A 150 -11.85 1.30 11.31
C THR A 150 -10.56 0.54 11.60
N VAL A 151 -9.68 0.45 10.60
CA VAL A 151 -8.34 -0.16 10.70
C VAL A 151 -7.35 0.95 11.04
N ILE A 152 -6.66 0.81 12.18
CA ILE A 152 -5.70 1.77 12.71
C ILE A 152 -4.31 1.14 12.64
N GLY A 153 -3.33 1.91 12.20
CA GLY A 153 -1.96 1.44 12.04
C GLY A 153 -0.93 2.55 11.95
N GLU A 154 0.23 2.18 11.44
CA GLU A 154 1.42 3.02 11.28
C GLU A 154 2.01 2.83 9.88
N LEU A 155 2.39 3.93 9.24
CA LEU A 155 3.07 4.00 7.96
C LEU A 155 4.54 4.41 8.20
N LYS A 156 5.47 3.51 7.93
CA LYS A 156 6.90 3.83 7.97
C LYS A 156 7.37 4.30 6.61
N LEU A 157 8.00 5.48 6.57
CA LEU A 157 8.62 6.03 5.36
C LEU A 157 10.12 5.69 5.32
N LYS A 158 10.66 5.51 4.12
CA LYS A 158 12.10 5.22 3.93
C LYS A 158 12.94 6.38 4.44
N ASN A 159 14.04 6.05 5.09
CA ASN A 159 14.95 6.99 5.75
C ASN A 159 14.32 7.82 6.90
N GLN A 160 13.13 7.44 7.40
CA GLN A 160 12.55 8.00 8.61
C GLN A 160 12.58 6.96 9.75
N SER A 161 12.87 7.42 10.97
CA SER A 161 12.96 6.58 12.17
C SER A 161 11.62 6.37 12.85
N GLU A 162 10.76 7.39 12.83
CA GLU A 162 9.43 7.38 13.44
C GLU A 162 8.36 7.11 12.37
N PRO A 163 7.39 6.20 12.62
CA PRO A 163 6.27 5.99 11.70
C PRO A 163 5.20 7.08 11.85
N ALA A 164 4.49 7.38 10.76
CA ALA A 164 3.32 8.25 10.78
C ALA A 164 2.05 7.44 11.09
N PRO A 165 1.08 7.99 11.84
CA PRO A 165 -0.19 7.30 12.11
C PRO A 165 -1.02 7.14 10.82
N LEU A 166 -1.67 5.98 10.68
CA LEU A 166 -2.48 5.60 9.54
C LEU A 166 -3.87 5.12 9.99
N SER A 167 -4.91 5.46 9.24
CA SER A 167 -6.29 5.06 9.53
C SER A 167 -7.09 4.87 8.26
N TYR A 168 -7.73 3.71 8.10
CA TYR A 168 -8.68 3.43 7.02
C TYR A 168 -10.05 3.11 7.59
N ILE A 169 -11.10 3.63 6.94
CA ILE A 169 -12.48 3.20 7.19
C ILE A 169 -12.84 2.22 6.08
N LEU A 170 -13.38 1.06 6.43
CA LEU A 170 -13.86 0.06 5.49
C LEU A 170 -15.33 -0.26 5.71
N GLN A 171 -16.02 -0.64 4.64
CA GLN A 171 -17.40 -1.11 4.68
C GLN A 171 -17.57 -2.32 3.76
N LYS A 172 -18.45 -3.26 4.13
CA LYS A 172 -18.87 -4.35 3.25
C LYS A 172 -19.90 -3.84 2.25
N ILE A 173 -19.59 -4.03 0.96
CA ILE A 173 -20.44 -3.79 -0.19
C ILE A 173 -20.47 -5.10 -0.98
N ASP A 174 -21.67 -5.64 -1.22
CA ASP A 174 -21.89 -6.95 -1.86
C ASP A 174 -21.06 -8.10 -1.25
N GLY A 175 -20.92 -8.07 0.09
CA GLY A 175 -20.15 -9.02 0.88
C GLY A 175 -18.64 -8.76 0.93
N GLN A 176 -18.08 -8.01 -0.02
CA GLN A 176 -16.66 -7.64 -0.06
C GLN A 176 -16.39 -6.39 0.78
N TRP A 177 -15.30 -6.36 1.54
CA TRP A 177 -14.81 -5.10 2.11
C TRP A 177 -14.32 -4.17 0.99
N LYS A 178 -14.63 -2.88 1.14
CA LYS A 178 -14.05 -1.76 0.37
C LYS A 178 -13.49 -0.72 1.33
N ILE A 179 -12.34 -0.14 0.98
CA ILE A 179 -11.76 1.03 1.65
C ILE A 179 -12.55 2.26 1.20
N LEU A 180 -13.12 3.01 2.15
CA LEU A 180 -13.80 4.27 1.87
C LEU A 180 -12.77 5.40 1.79
N GLY A 181 -12.92 6.27 0.79
CA GLY A 181 -12.11 7.47 0.56
C GLY A 181 -12.94 8.60 -0.02
#